data_AF-A0A3D2H229-F1
#
_entry.id   AF-A0A3D2H229-F1
#
_cell.length_a   1.000
_cell.length_b   1.000
_cell.length_c   1.000
_cell.angle_alpha   90.00
_cell.angle_beta   90.00
_cell.angle_gamma   90.00
#
_symmetry.space_group_name_H-M   'P 1'
#
loop_
_entity.id
_entity.type
_entity.pdbx_description
1 polymer ?
#
loop_
_entity_poly.entity_id
_entity_poly.type
_entity_poly.pdbx_seq_one_letter_code
_entity_poly.pdbx_strand_id
1 'polypeptide(L)'
;DEHGWDDNGVFNFEGGCYAKVINLDKDSEPDIYNAITRDALLENVTLDKDGKIDFADKSVTENTRVSYPINHIKNIVRPVSAAPAAKNVIFLSADAFGVLPPVSILTPEQTQYYFLSG
;
A
#
# COMPACT_ATOMS: atom_id res chain seq x y z
N ASP A 1 -3.79 -4.45 -2.29
CA ASP A 1 -2.57 -4.91 -2.99
C ASP A 1 -2.95 -5.60 -4.28
N GLU A 2 -3.99 -6.43 -4.22
CA GLU A 2 -4.41 -7.29 -5.34
C GLU A 2 -5.78 -6.90 -5.87
N HIS A 3 -5.89 -6.69 -7.19
CA HIS A 3 -7.16 -6.35 -7.83
C HIS A 3 -7.36 -7.14 -9.12
N GLY A 4 -8.60 -7.56 -9.37
CA GLY A 4 -9.05 -8.06 -10.65
C GLY A 4 -9.64 -6.92 -11.51
N TRP A 5 -9.72 -7.16 -12.81
CA TRP A 5 -10.44 -6.29 -13.75
C TRP A 5 -11.28 -7.16 -14.70
N ASP A 6 -12.61 -7.02 -14.64
CA ASP A 6 -13.58 -7.72 -15.49
C ASP A 6 -14.47 -6.74 -16.29
N ASP A 7 -15.51 -7.26 -16.94
CA ASP A 7 -16.46 -6.46 -17.72
C ASP A 7 -17.26 -5.43 -16.87
N ASN A 8 -17.30 -5.59 -15.54
CA ASN A 8 -18.00 -4.70 -14.61
C ASN A 8 -17.09 -3.62 -14.00
N GLY A 9 -15.77 -3.85 -13.98
CA GLY A 9 -14.79 -2.89 -13.53
C GLY A 9 -13.63 -3.51 -12.76
N VAL A 10 -13.09 -2.76 -11.80
CA VAL A 10 -11.96 -3.17 -10.95
C VAL A 10 -12.49 -3.58 -9.57
N PHE A 11 -12.00 -4.69 -9.03
CA PHE A 11 -12.44 -5.20 -7.74
C PHE A 11 -11.28 -5.75 -6.93
N ASN A 12 -11.35 -5.55 -5.61
CA ASN A 12 -10.35 -6.03 -4.67
C ASN A 12 -10.54 -7.55 -4.43
N PHE A 13 -9.45 -8.30 -4.35
CA PHE A 13 -9.50 -9.70 -3.89
C PHE A 13 -9.51 -9.82 -2.36
N GLU A 14 -9.05 -8.79 -1.67
CA GLU A 14 -8.78 -8.82 -0.24
C GLU A 14 -9.92 -8.21 0.60
N GLY A 15 -9.95 -8.54 1.89
CA GLY A 15 -10.79 -7.91 2.91
C GLY A 15 -10.01 -7.01 3.89
N GLY A 16 -8.73 -6.76 3.60
CA GLY A 16 -7.79 -6.08 4.49
C GLY A 16 -6.68 -5.39 3.71
N CYS A 17 -5.73 -4.83 4.47
CA CYS A 17 -4.49 -4.29 3.93
C CYS A 17 -3.32 -4.86 4.71
N TYR A 18 -2.20 -5.11 4.03
CA TYR A 18 -0.93 -5.56 4.63
C TYR A 18 0.16 -4.52 4.41
N ALA A 19 0.12 -3.46 5.23
CA ALA A 19 0.94 -2.27 5.05
C ALA A 19 2.34 -2.44 5.65
N LYS A 20 3.36 -1.87 5.00
CA LYS A 20 4.71 -1.66 5.55
C LYS A 20 4.67 -0.50 6.53
N VAL A 21 5.36 -0.60 7.67
CA VAL A 21 5.28 0.39 8.76
C VAL A 21 6.64 0.92 9.21
N ILE A 22 7.72 0.66 8.46
CA ILE A 22 9.01 1.27 8.75
C ILE A 22 8.93 2.78 8.56
N ASN A 23 9.41 3.53 9.55
CA ASN A 23 9.30 4.99 9.64
C ASN A 23 7.86 5.51 9.60
N LEU A 24 6.86 4.69 9.97
CA LEU A 24 5.47 5.12 10.02
C LEU A 24 5.32 6.29 11.01
N ASP A 25 4.75 7.37 10.50
CA ASP A 25 4.53 8.61 11.24
C ASP A 25 3.05 9.00 11.13
N LYS A 26 2.49 9.49 12.25
CA LYS A 26 1.06 9.81 12.34
C LYS A 26 0.68 11.03 11.49
N ASP A 27 1.58 11.99 11.35
CA ASP A 27 1.31 13.23 10.62
C ASP A 27 1.42 13.01 9.11
N SER A 28 2.36 12.16 8.69
CA SER A 28 2.62 11.80 7.29
C SER A 28 1.62 10.77 6.76
N GLU A 29 1.27 9.76 7.56
CA GLU A 29 0.40 8.63 7.19
C GLU A 29 -0.73 8.38 8.20
N PRO A 30 -1.63 9.36 8.42
CA PRO A 30 -2.63 9.29 9.48
C PRO A 30 -3.62 8.11 9.34
N ASP A 31 -3.99 7.73 8.12
CA ASP A 31 -4.95 6.65 7.89
C ASP A 31 -4.38 5.28 8.28
N ILE A 32 -3.14 4.99 7.88
CA ILE A 32 -2.46 3.74 8.23
C ILE A 32 -2.18 3.72 9.74
N TYR A 33 -1.65 4.81 10.30
CA TYR A 33 -1.37 4.90 11.73
C TYR A 33 -2.63 4.65 12.58
N ASN A 34 -3.74 5.30 12.24
CA ASN A 34 -5.00 5.15 12.99
C ASN A 34 -5.69 3.79 12.74
N ALA A 35 -5.32 3.05 11.69
CA ALA A 35 -5.80 1.69 11.48
C ALA A 35 -5.17 0.66 12.44
N ILE A 36 -4.03 1.00 13.06
CA ILE A 36 -3.35 0.15 14.03
C ILE A 36 -4.03 0.27 15.39
N THR A 37 -5.14 -0.46 15.55
CA THR A 37 -5.90 -0.58 16.78
C THR A 37 -6.16 -2.05 17.08
N ARG A 38 -6.92 -2.37 18.15
CA ARG A 38 -7.32 -3.76 18.42
C ARG A 38 -7.92 -4.38 17.15
N ASP A 39 -7.59 -5.64 16.89
CA ASP A 39 -7.96 -6.41 15.70
C ASP A 39 -7.08 -6.14 14.45
N ALA A 40 -6.06 -5.28 14.57
CA ALA A 40 -4.88 -5.30 13.72
C ALA A 40 -3.81 -6.27 14.26
N LEU A 41 -2.91 -6.73 13.39
CA LEU A 41 -1.78 -7.59 13.74
C LEU A 41 -0.48 -6.96 13.23
N LEU A 42 0.36 -6.52 14.17
CA LEU A 42 1.71 -6.03 13.89
C LEU A 42 2.68 -7.20 13.71
N GLU A 43 3.64 -7.04 12.81
CA GLU A 43 4.62 -8.07 12.46
C GLU A 43 6.03 -7.48 12.41
N ASN A 44 6.93 -8.07 13.19
CA ASN A 44 8.36 -7.72 13.27
C ASN A 44 8.68 -6.27 13.67
N VAL A 45 7.72 -5.54 14.24
CA VAL A 45 7.99 -4.23 14.87
C VAL A 45 8.67 -4.41 16.22
N THR A 46 9.53 -3.46 16.59
CA THR A 46 10.16 -3.43 17.90
C THR A 46 9.23 -2.80 18.92
N LEU A 47 9.12 -3.41 20.10
CA LEU A 47 8.43 -2.84 21.25
C LEU A 47 9.41 -2.65 22.41
N ASP A 48 9.24 -1.56 23.15
CA ASP A 48 9.91 -1.40 24.44
C ASP A 48 9.18 -2.18 25.55
N LYS A 49 9.77 -2.15 26.76
CA LYS A 49 9.25 -2.85 27.95
C LYS A 49 7.84 -2.40 28.37
N ASP A 50 7.41 -1.21 27.96
CA ASP A 50 6.12 -0.62 28.31
C ASP A 50 5.10 -0.76 27.14
N GLY A 51 5.49 -1.46 26.06
CA GLY A 51 4.66 -1.73 24.90
C GLY A 51 4.63 -0.59 23.87
N LYS A 52 5.51 0.41 23.98
CA LYS A 52 5.64 1.44 22.96
C LYS A 52 6.34 0.87 21.74
N ILE A 53 5.74 1.09 20.57
CA ILE A 53 6.30 0.64 19.30
C ILE A 53 7.36 1.63 18.81
N ASP A 54 8.49 1.12 18.34
CA ASP A 54 9.49 1.87 17.59
C ASP A 54 9.40 1.49 16.10
N PHE A 55 8.72 2.33 15.33
CA PHE A 55 8.58 2.14 13.88
C PHE A 55 9.86 2.45 13.10
N ALA A 56 10.87 3.09 13.70
CA ALA A 56 12.13 3.40 13.03
C ALA A 56 13.18 2.31 13.19
N ASP A 57 12.99 1.36 14.12
CA ASP A 57 13.92 0.26 14.31
C ASP A 57 13.85 -0.71 13.12
N LYS A 58 15.04 -0.95 12.55
CA LYS A 58 15.30 -1.83 11.42
C LYS A 58 16.45 -2.80 11.68
N SER A 59 16.82 -2.98 12.94
CA SER A 59 17.91 -3.85 13.37
C SER A 59 17.72 -5.30 12.91
N VAL A 60 16.47 -5.77 12.85
CA VAL A 60 16.11 -7.11 12.37
C VAL A 60 15.70 -7.09 10.89
N THR A 61 14.81 -6.16 10.51
CA THR A 61 14.30 -6.06 9.14
C THR A 61 13.77 -4.66 8.87
N GLU A 62 13.94 -4.16 7.64
CA GLU A 62 13.24 -2.96 7.16
C GLU A 62 11.81 -3.26 6.70
N ASN A 63 11.43 -4.54 6.53
CA ASN A 63 10.09 -4.95 6.09
C ASN A 63 9.16 -5.23 7.29
N THR A 64 9.12 -4.31 8.25
CA THR A 64 8.13 -4.35 9.34
C THR A 64 6.74 -4.09 8.76
N ARG A 65 5.73 -4.81 9.26
CA ARG A 65 4.40 -4.86 8.64
C ARG A 65 3.28 -4.76 9.67
N VAL A 66 2.09 -4.46 9.17
CA VAL A 66 0.82 -4.58 9.90
C VAL A 66 -0.25 -5.08 8.95
N SER A 67 -1.06 -6.06 9.39
CA SER A 67 -2.31 -6.42 8.72
C SER A 67 -3.50 -5.88 9.50
N TYR A 68 -4.49 -5.31 8.82
CA TYR A 68 -5.75 -4.90 9.43
C TYR A 68 -6.93 -5.12 8.47
N PRO A 69 -8.15 -5.39 8.98
CA PRO A 69 -9.36 -5.37 8.17
C PRO A 69 -9.54 -4.03 7.47
N ILE A 70 -10.01 -4.03 6.22
CA ILE A 70 -10.13 -2.80 5.42
C ILE A 70 -11.04 -1.76 6.08
N ASN A 71 -11.95 -2.22 6.95
CA ASN A 71 -12.87 -1.40 7.72
C ASN A 71 -12.19 -0.51 8.78
N HIS A 72 -10.91 -0.73 9.08
CA HIS A 72 -10.13 0.16 9.93
C HIS A 72 -9.87 1.51 9.23
N ILE A 73 -9.92 1.55 7.90
CA ILE A 73 -9.84 2.76 7.11
C ILE A 73 -11.23 3.37 6.95
N LYS A 74 -11.34 4.68 7.18
CA LYS A 74 -12.62 5.41 7.12
C LYS A 74 -13.12 5.58 5.68
N ASN A 75 -12.24 6.06 4.80
CA ASN A 75 -12.58 6.42 3.43
C ASN A 75 -12.35 5.22 2.49
N ILE A 76 -13.32 4.31 2.45
CA ILE A 76 -13.27 3.14 1.57
C ILE A 76 -14.58 2.98 0.80
N VAL A 77 -14.53 2.27 -0.32
CA VAL A 77 -15.73 1.86 -1.05
C VAL A 77 -16.48 0.77 -0.27
N ARG A 78 -17.81 0.92 -0.18
CA ARG A 78 -18.72 0.04 0.56
C ARG A 78 -20.02 -0.14 -0.24
N PRO A 79 -20.77 -1.26 -0.04
CA PRO A 79 -20.48 -2.39 0.85
C PRO A 79 -19.45 -3.39 0.30
N VAL A 80 -19.17 -3.32 -1.00
CA VAL A 80 -18.22 -4.19 -1.70
C VAL A 80 -17.07 -3.33 -2.23
N SER A 81 -15.84 -3.80 -2.08
CA SER A 81 -14.63 -3.13 -2.59
C SER A 81 -14.47 -3.34 -4.09
N ALA A 82 -15.34 -2.70 -4.86
CA ALA A 82 -15.31 -2.70 -6.33
C ALA A 82 -15.73 -1.33 -6.89
N ALA A 83 -15.21 -0.97 -8.05
CA ALA A 83 -15.44 0.30 -8.72
C ALA A 83 -15.51 0.12 -10.24
N PRO A 84 -16.03 1.10 -11.00
CA PRO A 84 -16.01 1.07 -12.46
C PRO A 84 -14.59 0.93 -13.04
N ALA A 85 -14.52 0.62 -14.32
CA ALA A 85 -13.26 0.51 -15.08
C ALA A 85 -12.30 1.69 -14.83
N ALA A 86 -11.01 1.40 -14.67
CA ALA A 86 -10.02 2.42 -14.38
C ALA A 86 -9.83 3.35 -15.60
N LYS A 87 -9.81 4.66 -15.32
CA LYS A 87 -9.57 5.69 -16.34
C LYS A 87 -8.10 6.08 -16.48
N ASN A 88 -7.30 5.78 -15.46
CA ASN A 88 -5.87 6.05 -15.41
C ASN A 88 -5.17 4.80 -14.88
N VAL A 89 -4.06 4.43 -15.50
CA VAL A 89 -3.17 3.35 -15.04
C VAL A 89 -1.81 3.98 -14.76
N ILE A 90 -1.28 3.74 -13.57
CA ILE A 90 -0.03 4.33 -13.10
C ILE A 90 0.95 3.20 -12.81
N PHE A 91 2.15 3.29 -13.38
CA PHE A 91 3.27 2.41 -13.03
C PHE A 91 4.19 3.15 -12.07
N LEU A 92 4.43 2.55 -10.90
CA LEU A 92 5.37 3.08 -9.91
C LEU A 92 6.71 2.36 -10.10
N SER A 93 7.78 3.12 -10.30
CA SER A 93 9.14 2.60 -10.42
C SER A 93 10.05 3.31 -9.42
N ALA A 94 10.69 2.54 -8.55
CA ALA A 94 11.71 3.03 -7.63
C ALA A 94 13.08 2.99 -8.32
N ASP A 95 13.30 3.89 -9.28
CA ASP A 95 14.54 3.96 -10.04
C ASP A 95 15.71 4.46 -9.19
N ALA A 96 16.53 3.53 -8.72
CA ALA A 96 17.73 3.82 -7.94
C ALA A 96 18.85 4.50 -8.76
N PHE A 97 18.77 4.48 -10.10
CA PHE A 97 19.76 5.17 -10.96
C PHE A 97 19.46 6.66 -11.11
N GLY A 98 18.24 7.10 -10.76
CA GLY A 98 17.84 8.51 -10.84
C GLY A 98 17.80 9.05 -12.27
N VAL A 99 17.45 8.19 -13.24
CA VAL A 99 17.39 8.52 -14.67
C VAL A 99 15.96 8.82 -15.09
N LEU A 100 15.00 8.05 -14.61
CA LEU A 100 13.60 8.26 -14.95
C LEU A 100 13.11 9.62 -14.43
N PRO A 101 12.37 10.40 -15.24
CA PRO A 101 11.77 11.62 -14.75
C PRO A 101 10.71 11.30 -13.68
N PRO A 102 10.34 12.28 -12.81
CA PRO A 102 9.33 12.05 -11.77
C PRO A 102 7.98 11.56 -12.29
N VAL A 103 7.59 11.97 -13.50
CA VAL A 103 6.37 11.52 -14.19
C VAL A 103 6.58 11.57 -15.70
N SER A 104 6.02 10.59 -16.41
CA SER A 104 5.96 10.55 -17.88
C SER A 104 4.57 10.13 -18.34
N ILE A 105 4.10 10.73 -19.43
CA ILE A 105 2.88 10.29 -20.13
C ILE A 105 3.31 9.31 -21.21
N LEU A 106 2.86 8.06 -21.10
CA LEU A 106 3.27 6.99 -22.00
C LEU A 106 2.36 6.92 -23.24
N THR A 107 2.94 6.55 -24.38
CA THR A 107 2.16 6.09 -25.54
C THR A 107 1.64 4.65 -25.31
N PRO A 108 0.71 4.15 -26.14
CA PRO A 108 0.24 2.77 -26.04
C PRO A 108 1.35 1.71 -26.17
N GLU A 109 2.35 1.95 -27.02
CA GLU A 109 3.50 1.05 -27.22
C GLU A 109 4.42 1.09 -26.00
N GLN A 110 4.69 2.28 -25.47
CA GLN A 110 5.47 2.44 -24.24
C GLN A 110 4.76 1.80 -23.04
N THR A 111 3.43 1.91 -22.97
CA THR A 111 2.64 1.29 -21.90
C THR A 111 2.86 -0.23 -21.89
N GLN A 112 2.76 -0.89 -23.04
CA GLN A 112 3.04 -2.33 -23.14
C GLN A 112 4.49 -2.66 -22.81
N TYR A 113 5.43 -1.88 -23.35
CA TYR A 113 6.87 -2.09 -23.14
C TYR A 113 7.25 -2.01 -21.65
N TYR A 114 6.87 -0.93 -20.97
CA TYR A 114 7.20 -0.74 -19.56
C TYR A 114 6.41 -1.69 -18.65
N PHE A 115 5.16 -2.03 -19.01
CA PHE A 115 4.40 -3.01 -18.25
C PHE A 115 5.06 -4.39 -18.27
N LEU A 116 5.57 -4.84 -19.43
CA LEU A 116 6.27 -6.12 -19.54
C LEU A 116 7.67 -6.10 -18.94
N SER A 117 8.31 -4.92 -18.88
CA SER A 117 9.66 -4.76 -18.33
C SER A 117 9.67 -4.76 -16.80
N GLY A 118 8.65 -4.16 -16.16
CA GLY A 118 8.66 -3.82 -14.75
C GLY A 118 9.48 -2.56 -14.45
#